data_AF-A0A318DF73-F1
#
_entry.id   AF-A0A318DF73-F1
#
_cell.length_a   1.000
_cell.length_b   1.000
_cell.length_c   1.000
_cell.angle_alpha   90.00
_cell.angle_beta   90.00
_cell.angle_gamma   90.00
#
_symmetry.space_group_name_H-M   'P 1'
#
loop_
_entity.id
_entity.type
_entity.pdbx_description
1 polymer ?
#
loop_
_entity_poly.entity_id
_entity_poly.type
_entity_poly.pdbx_seq_one_letter_code
_entity_poly.pdbx_strand_id
1 'polypeptide(L)'
;MKTLASSTLMIALALSGTAMAQEALTEHQVQTQLEQQGYRKVHDLAFHDGVWTAKARSADDRSVDLRIDPRTGEVFPDKQVPRLSEADIRAQLSTQGYTHVRDVDYRNGVWTAKADNPAGKGVALQLDPQTGRIIGTDRH
;
A
#
# COMPACT_ATOMS: atom_id res chain seq x y z
N MET A 1 56.34 -21.01 30.85
CA MET A 1 55.74 -22.19 30.19
C MET A 1 54.22 -22.01 30.13
N LYS A 2 53.63 -22.47 29.02
CA LYS A 2 52.19 -22.56 28.68
C LYS A 2 51.62 -21.35 27.94
N THR A 3 51.86 -21.38 26.63
CA THR A 3 51.12 -20.72 25.56
C THR A 3 49.65 -21.16 25.56
N LEU A 4 48.72 -20.21 25.47
CA LEU A 4 47.32 -20.50 25.12
C LEU A 4 47.05 -19.84 23.76
N ALA A 5 46.88 -20.70 22.75
CA ALA A 5 46.44 -20.31 21.42
C ALA A 5 44.93 -20.05 21.46
N SER A 6 44.52 -18.82 21.14
CA SER A 6 43.11 -18.48 20.96
C SER A 6 42.77 -18.53 19.48
N SER A 7 42.10 -19.60 19.08
CA SER A 7 41.54 -19.79 17.74
C SER A 7 40.45 -18.74 17.50
N THR A 8 40.65 -17.91 16.48
CA THR A 8 39.62 -16.96 16.02
C THR A 8 38.67 -17.68 15.07
N LEU A 9 37.44 -17.94 15.53
CA LEU A 9 36.36 -18.43 14.67
C LEU A 9 35.69 -17.21 14.00
N MET A 10 36.02 -16.93 12.74
CA MET A 10 35.24 -15.98 11.94
C MET A 10 33.93 -16.65 11.54
N ILE A 11 32.82 -16.21 12.14
CA ILE A 11 31.48 -16.49 11.63
C ILE A 11 31.22 -15.48 10.50
N ALA A 12 31.41 -15.91 9.26
CA ALA A 12 30.89 -15.20 8.10
C ALA A 12 29.38 -15.45 8.01
N LEU A 13 28.58 -14.50 8.53
CA LEU A 13 27.13 -14.51 8.32
C LEU A 13 26.84 -13.98 6.91
N ALA A 14 26.72 -14.90 5.94
CA ALA A 14 26.15 -14.59 4.64
C ALA A 14 24.64 -14.37 4.83
N LEU A 15 24.23 -13.12 5.08
CA LEU A 15 22.84 -12.72 4.98
C LEU A 15 22.51 -12.61 3.49
N SER A 16 22.07 -13.73 2.90
CA SER A 16 21.40 -13.73 1.61
C SER A 16 20.18 -12.84 1.72
N GLY A 17 20.23 -11.68 1.05
CA GLY A 17 19.15 -10.72 1.00
C GLY A 17 17.92 -11.30 0.33
N THR A 18 17.02 -11.89 1.11
CA THR A 18 15.62 -11.88 0.76
C THR A 18 15.14 -10.46 1.00
N ALA A 19 14.88 -9.73 -0.07
CA ALA A 19 14.02 -8.56 0.01
C ALA A 19 12.71 -9.06 0.64
N MET A 20 12.50 -8.77 1.93
CA MET A 20 11.25 -9.09 2.57
C MET A 20 10.19 -8.29 1.83
N ALA A 21 9.40 -8.97 0.98
CA ALA A 21 8.13 -8.42 0.56
C ALA A 21 7.36 -8.23 1.86
N GLN A 22 7.21 -6.97 2.31
CA GLN A 22 6.44 -6.67 3.50
C GLN A 22 5.06 -7.29 3.29
N GLU A 23 4.75 -8.34 4.05
CA GLU A 23 3.50 -9.07 3.90
C GLU A 23 2.33 -8.12 4.19
N ALA A 24 1.28 -8.21 3.37
CA ALA A 24 0.06 -7.48 3.62
C ALA A 24 -0.50 -7.86 5.00
N LEU A 25 -1.06 -6.88 5.71
CA LEU A 25 -1.83 -7.07 6.92
C LEU A 25 -2.95 -8.08 6.65
N THR A 26 -3.22 -8.93 7.64
CA THR A 26 -4.34 -9.87 7.63
C THR A 26 -5.67 -9.14 7.85
N GLU A 27 -6.77 -9.75 7.43
CA GLU A 27 -8.12 -9.23 7.64
C GLU A 27 -8.37 -8.84 9.11
N HIS A 28 -8.00 -9.73 10.05
CA HIS A 28 -8.16 -9.48 11.49
C HIS A 28 -7.33 -8.28 11.97
N GLN A 29 -6.11 -8.10 11.46
CA GLN A 29 -5.27 -6.94 11.80
C GLN A 29 -5.90 -5.64 11.29
N VAL A 30 -6.42 -5.65 10.05
CA VAL A 30 -7.10 -4.49 9.47
C VAL A 30 -8.37 -4.15 10.26
N GLN A 31 -9.20 -5.15 10.58
CA GLN A 31 -10.40 -4.93 11.39
C GLN A 31 -10.05 -4.32 12.75
N THR A 32 -9.08 -4.89 13.46
CA THR A 32 -8.63 -4.40 14.77
C THR A 32 -8.15 -2.94 14.67
N GLN A 33 -7.37 -2.61 13.63
CA GLN A 33 -6.86 -1.27 13.42
C GLN A 33 -7.96 -0.26 13.07
N LEU A 34 -8.96 -0.65 12.29
CA LEU A 34 -10.13 0.18 12.01
C LEU A 34 -10.91 0.50 13.29
N GLU A 35 -11.14 -0.50 14.14
CA GLU A 35 -11.82 -0.32 15.43
C GLU A 35 -11.02 0.61 16.37
N GLN A 36 -9.69 0.46 16.42
CA GLN A 36 -8.80 1.34 17.19
C GLN A 36 -8.80 2.79 16.70
N GLN A 37 -9.01 3.02 15.40
CA GLN A 37 -9.16 4.34 14.80
C GLN A 37 -10.57 4.94 15.01
N GLY A 38 -11.47 4.22 15.68
CA GLY A 38 -12.82 4.69 16.01
C GLY A 38 -13.87 4.40 14.93
N TYR A 39 -13.53 3.61 13.91
CA TYR A 39 -14.53 3.07 12.99
C TYR A 39 -15.36 1.99 13.69
N ARG A 40 -16.67 2.02 13.47
CA ARG A 40 -17.63 1.07 14.07
C ARG A 40 -18.39 0.36 12.97
N LYS A 41 -18.99 -0.81 13.30
CA LYS A 41 -19.78 -1.60 12.35
C LYS A 41 -19.02 -1.88 11.04
N VAL A 42 -17.75 -2.29 11.16
CA VAL A 42 -16.92 -2.69 10.02
C VAL A 42 -17.52 -3.96 9.40
N HIS A 43 -17.75 -3.95 8.10
CA HIS A 43 -18.26 -5.09 7.34
C HIS A 43 -17.79 -4.99 5.87
N ASP A 44 -18.08 -6.01 5.08
CA ASP A 44 -17.62 -6.13 3.69
C ASP A 44 -16.09 -5.92 3.57
N LEU A 45 -15.32 -6.40 4.56
CA LEU A 45 -13.86 -6.31 4.55
C LEU A 45 -13.29 -7.33 3.56
N ALA A 46 -12.59 -6.86 2.52
CA ALA A 46 -12.06 -7.72 1.47
C ALA A 46 -10.73 -7.18 0.90
N PHE A 47 -9.91 -8.05 0.32
CA PHE A 47 -8.67 -7.66 -0.36
C PHE A 47 -8.84 -7.79 -1.88
N HIS A 48 -8.77 -6.66 -2.60
CA HIS A 48 -8.83 -6.63 -4.07
C HIS A 48 -8.19 -5.34 -4.62
N ASP A 49 -7.79 -5.33 -5.89
CA ASP A 49 -7.05 -4.23 -6.53
C ASP A 49 -5.76 -3.86 -5.78
N GLY A 50 -5.14 -4.84 -5.11
CA GLY A 50 -3.93 -4.64 -4.31
C GLY A 50 -4.11 -3.82 -3.03
N VAL A 51 -5.35 -3.62 -2.54
CA VAL A 51 -5.65 -2.93 -1.28
C VAL A 51 -6.73 -3.66 -0.49
N TRP A 52 -6.86 -3.34 0.80
CA TRP A 52 -8.04 -3.72 1.57
C TRP A 52 -9.18 -2.72 1.33
N THR A 53 -10.40 -3.21 1.32
CA THR A 53 -11.62 -2.42 1.21
C THR A 53 -12.57 -2.78 2.33
N ALA A 54 -13.34 -1.81 2.84
CA ALA A 54 -14.32 -2.07 3.89
C ALA A 54 -15.44 -1.02 3.86
N LYS A 55 -16.60 -1.37 4.43
CA LYS A 55 -17.64 -0.40 4.80
C LYS A 55 -17.68 -0.24 6.30
N ALA A 56 -17.82 0.99 6.77
CA ALA A 56 -17.86 1.27 8.20
C ALA A 56 -18.70 2.51 8.54
N ARG A 57 -18.93 2.70 9.84
CA ARG A 57 -19.39 3.96 10.43
C ARG A 57 -18.20 4.73 10.97
N SER A 58 -18.04 5.97 10.52
CA SER A 58 -17.08 6.91 11.08
C SER A 58 -17.47 7.37 12.50
N ALA A 59 -16.56 8.08 13.16
CA ALA A 59 -16.78 8.62 14.51
C ALA A 59 -17.99 9.57 14.59
N ASP A 60 -18.27 10.31 13.52
CA ASP A 60 -19.44 11.19 13.36
C ASP A 60 -20.71 10.45 12.88
N ASP A 61 -20.71 9.12 12.95
CA ASP A 61 -21.81 8.24 12.58
C ASP A 61 -22.30 8.47 11.13
N ARG A 62 -21.36 8.57 10.19
CA ARG A 62 -21.65 8.50 8.74
C ARG A 62 -21.21 7.16 8.17
N SER A 63 -21.93 6.67 7.15
CA SER A 63 -21.49 5.51 6.39
C SER A 63 -20.39 5.94 5.43
N VAL A 64 -19.29 5.20 5.44
CA VAL A 64 -18.11 5.47 4.61
C VAL A 64 -17.58 4.17 4.02
N ASP A 65 -17.15 4.26 2.76
CA ASP A 65 -16.38 3.22 2.11
C ASP A 65 -14.90 3.56 2.29
N LEU A 66 -14.10 2.55 2.61
CA LEU A 66 -12.70 2.69 2.98
C LEU A 66 -11.82 1.93 2.00
N ARG A 67 -10.73 2.58 1.59
CA ARG A 67 -9.55 1.92 1.03
C ARG A 67 -8.48 1.90 2.11
N ILE A 68 -7.78 0.80 2.30
CA ILE A 68 -6.77 0.66 3.34
C ILE A 68 -5.46 0.16 2.71
N ASP A 69 -4.37 0.88 2.96
CA ASP A 69 -3.03 0.46 2.55
C ASP A 69 -2.72 -0.89 3.22
N PRO A 70 -2.43 -1.94 2.43
CA PRO A 70 -2.26 -3.27 2.99
C PRO A 70 -0.98 -3.46 3.77
N ARG A 71 -0.01 -2.55 3.68
CA ARG A 71 1.25 -2.66 4.42
C ARG A 71 1.22 -1.85 5.70
N THR A 72 0.57 -0.69 5.68
CA THR A 72 0.59 0.27 6.81
C THR A 72 -0.72 0.32 7.59
N GLY A 73 -1.82 -0.14 7.00
CA GLY A 73 -3.16 0.03 7.54
C GLY A 73 -3.65 1.49 7.52
N GLU A 74 -2.99 2.35 6.74
CA GLU A 74 -3.43 3.73 6.49
C GLU A 74 -4.79 3.71 5.79
N VAL A 75 -5.74 4.48 6.33
CA VAL A 75 -7.15 4.47 5.90
C VAL A 75 -7.46 5.68 5.04
N PHE A 76 -8.07 5.44 3.88
CA PHE A 76 -8.50 6.44 2.93
C PHE A 76 -10.02 6.37 2.76
N PRO A 77 -10.78 7.29 3.39
CA PRO A 77 -12.23 7.39 3.19
C PRO A 77 -12.58 7.89 1.78
N ASP A 78 -13.70 7.39 1.25
CA ASP A 78 -14.23 7.69 -0.09
C ASP A 78 -14.46 9.18 -0.40
N LYS A 79 -14.81 9.99 0.61
CA LYS A 79 -15.23 11.39 0.46
C LYS A 79 -14.15 12.44 0.73
N GLN A 80 -12.88 12.07 0.69
CA GLN A 80 -11.80 13.04 0.84
C GLN A 80 -11.51 13.80 -0.46
N VAL A 81 -10.83 14.93 -0.36
CA VAL A 81 -10.39 15.73 -1.52
C VAL A 81 -8.91 15.43 -1.78
N PRO A 82 -8.51 15.12 -3.02
CA PRO A 82 -7.11 14.87 -3.35
C PRO A 82 -6.34 16.20 -3.34
N ARG A 83 -5.06 16.15 -2.95
CA ARG A 83 -4.14 17.30 -3.07
C ARG A 83 -3.49 17.41 -4.44
N LEU A 84 -3.33 16.27 -5.10
CA LEU A 84 -2.70 16.17 -6.40
C LEU A 84 -3.74 16.28 -7.51
N SER A 85 -3.31 16.75 -8.67
CA SER A 85 -4.09 16.66 -9.91
C SER A 85 -3.77 15.36 -10.66
N GLU A 86 -4.59 15.03 -11.67
CA GLU A 86 -4.30 13.93 -12.59
C GLU A 86 -2.93 14.09 -13.27
N ALA A 87 -2.58 15.34 -13.63
CA ALA A 87 -1.31 15.66 -14.26
C ALA A 87 -0.12 15.38 -13.33
N ASP A 88 -0.26 15.70 -12.03
CA ASP A 88 0.77 15.40 -11.03
C ASP A 88 0.99 13.90 -10.88
N ILE A 89 -0.09 13.11 -10.80
CA ILE A 89 -0.02 11.66 -10.73
C ILE A 89 0.69 11.08 -11.95
N ARG A 90 0.33 11.55 -13.16
CA ARG A 90 0.96 11.12 -14.41
C ARG A 90 2.45 11.46 -14.45
N ALA A 91 2.83 12.66 -14.04
CA ALA A 91 4.22 13.11 -13.99
C ALA A 91 5.04 12.29 -12.99
N GLN A 92 4.47 12.02 -11.80
CA GLN A 92 5.11 11.22 -10.76
C GLN A 92 5.32 9.77 -11.20
N LEU A 93 4.30 9.13 -11.79
CA LEU A 93 4.43 7.78 -12.33
C LEU A 93 5.50 7.70 -13.42
N SER A 94 5.53 8.67 -14.33
CA SER A 94 6.55 8.75 -15.38
C SER A 94 7.96 8.87 -14.81
N THR A 95 8.13 9.67 -13.74
CA THR A 95 9.41 9.84 -13.04
C THR A 95 9.86 8.54 -12.36
N GLN A 96 8.92 7.68 -11.94
CA GLN A 96 9.21 6.37 -11.36
C GLN A 96 9.46 5.27 -12.42
N GLY A 97 9.45 5.62 -13.71
CA GLY A 97 9.73 4.68 -14.80
C GLY A 97 8.50 3.90 -15.30
N TYR A 98 7.29 4.28 -14.87
CA TYR A 98 6.07 3.76 -15.48
C TYR A 98 5.87 4.41 -16.85
N THR A 99 5.40 3.60 -17.81
CA THR A 99 5.13 4.03 -19.18
C THR A 99 3.67 3.74 -19.56
N HIS A 100 3.19 4.28 -20.68
CA HIS A 100 1.80 4.11 -21.14
C HIS A 100 0.73 4.38 -20.06
N VAL A 101 0.95 5.41 -19.23
CA VAL A 101 0.02 5.80 -18.16
C VAL A 101 -1.32 6.23 -18.77
N ARG A 102 -2.42 5.62 -18.32
CA ARG A 102 -3.79 5.86 -18.80
C ARG A 102 -4.81 5.59 -17.69
N ASP A 103 -6.07 5.89 -17.95
CA ASP A 103 -7.20 5.68 -17.03
C ASP A 103 -6.89 6.24 -15.63
N VAL A 104 -6.37 7.47 -15.58
CA VAL A 104 -6.00 8.14 -14.34
C VAL A 104 -7.22 8.87 -13.81
N ASP A 105 -7.80 8.34 -12.74
CA ASP A 105 -9.07 8.83 -12.18
C ASP A 105 -8.99 8.91 -10.65
N TYR A 106 -9.68 9.89 -10.08
CA TYR A 106 -9.88 9.98 -8.63
C TYR A 106 -11.23 9.38 -8.25
N ARG A 107 -11.23 8.28 -7.49
CA ARG A 107 -12.45 7.57 -7.07
C ARG A 107 -12.23 6.79 -5.79
N ASN A 108 -13.29 6.61 -5.00
CA ASN A 108 -13.23 5.86 -3.73
C ASN A 108 -12.13 6.36 -2.77
N GLY A 109 -11.86 7.66 -2.75
CA GLY A 109 -10.90 8.27 -1.85
C GLY A 109 -9.44 8.12 -2.25
N VAL A 110 -9.13 7.54 -3.41
CA VAL A 110 -7.76 7.29 -3.87
C VAL A 110 -7.62 7.59 -5.37
N TRP A 111 -6.40 7.77 -5.84
CA TRP A 111 -6.13 7.80 -7.28
C TRP A 111 -6.05 6.37 -7.82
N THR A 112 -6.57 6.15 -9.01
CA THR A 112 -6.40 4.92 -9.78
C THR A 112 -5.72 5.22 -11.10
N ALA A 113 -4.85 4.33 -11.57
CA ALA A 113 -4.21 4.45 -12.87
C ALA A 113 -3.92 3.07 -13.46
N LYS A 114 -3.76 3.00 -14.78
CA LYS A 114 -3.14 1.85 -15.46
C LYS A 114 -1.85 2.31 -16.14
N ALA A 115 -0.85 1.45 -16.11
CA ALA A 115 0.44 1.73 -16.73
C ALA A 115 1.20 0.44 -17.02
N ASP A 116 2.24 0.54 -17.82
CA ASP A 116 3.28 -0.48 -17.89
C ASP A 116 4.35 -0.16 -16.85
N ASN A 117 4.65 -1.13 -15.98
CA ASN A 117 5.72 -1.02 -15.00
C ASN A 117 7.11 -1.02 -15.68
N PRO A 118 8.21 -0.75 -14.94
CA PRO A 118 9.56 -0.74 -15.52
C PRO A 118 10.01 -2.06 -16.16
N ALA A 119 9.33 -3.18 -15.87
CA ALA A 119 9.55 -4.48 -16.51
C ALA A 119 8.69 -4.70 -17.77
N GLY A 120 7.98 -3.67 -18.25
CA GLY A 120 7.12 -3.71 -19.42
C GLY A 120 5.83 -4.50 -19.24
N LYS A 121 5.34 -4.65 -18.00
CA LYS A 121 4.08 -5.36 -17.71
C LYS A 121 2.97 -4.37 -17.34
N GLY A 122 1.80 -4.58 -17.95
CA GLY A 122 0.58 -3.84 -17.60
C GLY A 122 0.15 -4.11 -16.16
N VAL A 123 -0.09 -3.03 -15.43
CA VAL A 123 -0.55 -3.04 -14.04
C VAL A 123 -1.63 -2.00 -13.81
N ALA A 124 -2.55 -2.32 -12.91
CA ALA A 124 -3.47 -1.36 -12.31
C ALA A 124 -2.89 -0.92 -10.97
N LEU A 125 -2.95 0.39 -10.71
CA LEU A 125 -2.35 1.04 -9.54
C LEU A 125 -3.43 1.74 -8.74
N GLN A 126 -3.32 1.65 -7.42
CA GLN A 126 -3.98 2.56 -6.48
C GLN A 126 -2.94 3.41 -5.79
N LEU A 127 -3.21 4.71 -5.70
CA LEU A 127 -2.28 5.67 -5.16
C LEU A 127 -2.93 6.56 -4.11
N ASP A 128 -2.12 6.89 -3.11
CA ASP A 128 -2.44 7.82 -2.04
C ASP A 128 -2.91 9.18 -2.64
N PRO A 129 -4.07 9.69 -2.21
CA PRO A 129 -4.67 10.92 -2.74
C PRO A 129 -3.89 12.21 -2.41
N GLN A 130 -3.04 12.16 -1.39
CA GLN A 130 -2.26 13.28 -0.89
C GLN A 130 -0.84 13.27 -1.43
N THR A 131 -0.24 12.08 -1.63
CA THR A 131 1.19 11.93 -1.94
C THR A 131 1.50 11.26 -3.28
N GLY A 132 0.51 10.65 -3.93
CA GLY A 132 0.71 9.90 -5.18
C GLY A 132 1.55 8.63 -4.99
N ARG A 133 1.80 8.22 -3.74
CA ARG A 133 2.49 6.98 -3.39
C ARG A 133 1.62 5.79 -3.79
N ILE A 134 2.21 4.79 -4.45
CA ILE A 134 1.51 3.55 -4.77
C ILE A 134 1.20 2.79 -3.47
N ILE A 135 -0.08 2.61 -3.20
CA ILE A 135 -0.61 1.86 -2.04
C ILE A 135 -1.02 0.44 -2.42
N GLY A 136 -1.39 0.22 -3.68
CA GLY A 136 -1.79 -1.09 -4.19
C GLY A 136 -1.46 -1.25 -5.68
N THR A 137 -1.17 -2.49 -6.07
CA THR A 137 -0.97 -2.86 -7.46
C THR A 137 -1.65 -4.18 -7.73
N ASP A 138 -2.23 -4.32 -8.92
CA ASP A 138 -2.73 -5.59 -9.42
C ASP A 138 -2.35 -5.76 -10.90
N ARG A 139 -2.37 -7.00 -11.40
CA ARG A 139 -2.08 -7.24 -12.82
C ARG A 139 -3.25 -6.74 -13.67
N HIS A 140 -2.95 -5.96 -14.72
CA HIS A 140 -3.96 -5.46 -15.68
C HIS A 140 -4.19 -6.44 -16.84
#